data_AF-A0A915D6U9-F1
#
_entry.id   AF-A0A915D6U9-F1
#
_cell.length_a   1.000
_cell.length_b   1.000
_cell.length_c   1.000
_cell.angle_alpha   90.00
_cell.angle_beta   90.00
_cell.angle_gamma   90.00
#
_symmetry.space_group_name_H-M   'P 1'
#
loop_
_entity.id
_entity.type
_entity.pdbx_description
1 polymer ?
#
loop_
_entity_poly.entity_id
_entity_poly.type
_entity_poly.pdbx_seq_one_letter_code
_entity_poly.pdbx_strand_id
1 'polypeptide(L)'
;MKFNFLYPIAGLSTTAASAALFNLSNTSKSHKEEVDKEFQRPASHHYNPKQLRSNHDHNSERIKRAEAAVQRFMTVNGIPGLSIGVTVNQKTVWQRGFGVADVETGAPCHGHTVTRIASISKSITSAIAAKLMETGQLDLDKSIYEYLPDYPKKKVENVDVDITTRQLLSHMSGVRHYPKQSSF
;
A
#
# COMPACT_ATOMS: atom_id res chain seq x y z
N MET A 1 27.59 -13.16 28.36
CA MET A 1 26.24 -12.79 28.83
C MET A 1 25.34 -12.65 27.61
N LYS A 2 24.38 -13.57 27.45
CA LYS A 2 23.43 -13.61 26.32
C LYS A 2 22.15 -12.90 26.75
N PHE A 3 21.64 -11.96 25.96
CA PHE A 3 20.27 -11.46 26.10
C PHE A 3 19.47 -11.85 24.85
N ASN A 4 18.57 -12.82 25.05
CA ASN A 4 17.50 -13.16 24.13
C ASN A 4 16.34 -12.19 24.35
N PHE A 5 15.80 -11.60 23.28
CA PHE A 5 14.40 -11.21 23.24
C PHE A 5 13.81 -11.61 21.87
N LEU A 6 13.08 -12.72 21.89
CA LEU A 6 12.09 -13.09 20.88
C LEU A 6 10.73 -12.60 21.40
N TYR A 7 9.98 -11.85 20.59
CA TYR A 7 8.54 -12.05 20.43
C TYR A 7 8.09 -11.60 19.03
N PRO A 8 7.27 -12.39 18.31
CA PRO A 8 6.67 -12.00 17.04
C PRO A 8 5.33 -11.30 17.29
N ILE A 9 5.10 -10.13 16.66
CA ILE A 9 3.77 -9.49 16.70
C ILE A 9 3.03 -9.90 15.42
N ALA A 10 2.06 -10.78 15.60
CA ALA A 10 1.05 -11.10 14.60
C ALA A 10 0.01 -9.97 14.49
N GLY A 11 -0.45 -9.75 13.25
CA GLY A 11 -1.80 -9.28 12.94
C GLY A 11 -2.27 -7.95 13.52
N LEU A 12 -2.06 -6.85 12.79
CA LEU A 12 -3.03 -5.76 12.72
C LEU A 12 -3.03 -5.15 11.32
N SER A 13 -4.15 -5.35 10.64
CA SER A 13 -4.54 -4.65 9.42
C SER A 13 -4.73 -3.17 9.76
N THR A 14 -3.85 -2.30 9.31
CA THR A 14 -4.08 -0.85 9.32
C THR A 14 -3.89 -0.33 7.92
N THR A 15 -5.00 0.06 7.31
CA THR A 15 -5.12 0.63 5.97
C THR A 15 -4.32 1.93 5.88
N ALA A 16 -3.30 1.95 5.03
CA ALA A 16 -2.64 3.17 4.58
C ALA A 16 -2.71 3.22 3.05
N ALA A 17 -3.60 4.07 2.53
CA ALA A 17 -3.73 4.34 1.11
C ALA A 17 -2.54 5.20 0.66
N SER A 18 -1.73 4.67 -0.26
CA SER A 18 -0.74 5.46 -0.99
C SER A 18 -1.27 5.72 -2.39
N ALA A 19 -1.53 6.99 -2.71
CA ALA A 19 -2.01 7.43 -4.00
C ALA A 19 -0.83 7.50 -4.99
N ALA A 20 -0.77 6.56 -5.92
CA ALA A 20 0.08 6.67 -7.11
C ALA A 20 -0.80 7.19 -8.27
N LEU A 21 -0.59 8.46 -8.65
CA LEU A 21 -1.10 9.01 -9.89
C LEU A 21 -0.23 8.49 -11.04
N PHE A 22 -0.75 7.51 -11.78
CA PHE A 22 -0.13 7.02 -13.01
C PHE A 22 -0.98 7.49 -14.20
N ASN A 23 -0.43 8.37 -15.02
CA ASN A 23 -1.08 8.91 -16.21
C ASN A 23 -0.56 8.15 -17.44
N LEU A 24 -1.41 7.36 -18.08
CA LEU A 24 -1.12 6.67 -19.34
C LEU A 24 -1.94 7.29 -20.47
N SER A 25 -1.28 8.15 -21.24
CA SER A 25 -1.79 8.66 -22.50
C SER A 25 -1.57 7.64 -23.61
N ASN A 26 -2.56 6.77 -23.86
CA ASN A 26 -2.91 6.27 -25.20
C ASN A 26 -4.01 5.21 -25.13
N THR A 27 -5.24 5.59 -25.50
CA THR A 27 -6.25 4.67 -26.04
C THR A 27 -7.15 5.41 -27.03
N SER A 28 -7.60 4.66 -28.04
CA SER A 28 -8.21 5.07 -29.30
C SER A 28 -9.58 5.76 -29.15
N LYS A 29 -9.93 6.54 -30.17
CA LYS A 29 -11.03 7.53 -30.21
C LYS A 29 -12.45 6.99 -29.98
N SER A 30 -12.70 5.67 -29.95
CA SER A 30 -14.05 5.11 -29.87
C SER A 30 -14.55 4.79 -28.46
N HIS A 31 -13.72 4.93 -27.42
CA HIS A 31 -14.13 4.68 -26.02
C HIS A 31 -14.31 5.94 -25.17
N LYS A 32 -14.11 7.14 -25.74
CA LYS A 32 -14.20 8.41 -24.98
C LYS A 32 -15.64 8.82 -24.64
N GLU A 33 -16.63 8.47 -25.47
CA GLU A 33 -17.99 9.01 -25.29
C GLU A 33 -18.81 8.33 -24.17
N GLU A 34 -18.44 7.12 -23.76
CA GLU A 34 -19.16 6.40 -22.70
C GLU A 34 -18.61 6.71 -21.30
N VAL A 35 -17.30 6.98 -21.20
CA VAL A 35 -16.64 7.36 -19.93
C VAL A 35 -16.94 8.82 -19.54
N ASP A 36 -17.25 9.68 -20.52
CA ASP A 36 -17.55 11.10 -20.27
C ASP A 36 -18.94 11.34 -19.63
N LYS A 37 -19.85 10.34 -19.62
CA LYS A 37 -21.20 10.49 -19.04
C LYS A 37 -21.26 10.26 -17.54
N GLU A 38 -20.34 9.47 -16.97
CA GLU A 38 -20.34 9.18 -15.52
C GLU A 38 -19.46 10.16 -14.72
N PHE A 39 -18.68 11.00 -15.42
CA PHE A 39 -17.87 12.08 -14.83
C PHE A 39 -18.49 13.48 -15.08
N GLN A 40 -19.81 13.59 -15.07
CA GLN A 40 -20.46 14.90 -14.95
C GLN A 40 -20.29 15.39 -13.51
N ARG A 41 -19.37 16.35 -13.33
CA ARG A 41 -19.16 17.07 -12.06
C ARG A 41 -20.52 17.60 -11.56
N PRO A 42 -20.91 17.37 -10.30
CA PRO A 42 -22.12 17.99 -9.78
C PRO A 42 -21.98 19.52 -9.82
N ALA A 43 -23.04 20.16 -10.30
CA ALA A 43 -23.15 21.61 -10.44
C ALA A 43 -22.83 22.34 -9.13
N SER A 44 -22.12 23.47 -9.27
CA SER A 44 -21.80 24.51 -8.28
C SER A 44 -22.30 24.26 -6.85
N HIS A 45 -21.46 23.65 -6.02
CA HIS A 45 -21.62 23.66 -4.58
C HIS A 45 -21.56 25.12 -4.11
N HIS A 46 -22.64 25.63 -3.50
CA HIS A 46 -22.68 26.97 -2.93
C HIS A 46 -21.49 27.15 -1.96
N TYR A 47 -20.58 28.07 -2.30
CA TYR A 47 -19.40 28.35 -1.51
C TYR A 47 -19.79 28.98 -0.17
N ASN A 48 -19.61 28.25 0.94
CA ASN A 48 -19.83 28.76 2.29
C ASN A 48 -18.49 28.99 3.02
N PRO A 49 -18.01 30.24 3.15
CA PRO A 49 -16.72 30.54 3.77
C PRO A 49 -16.67 30.21 5.26
N LYS A 50 -17.80 30.09 5.96
CA LYS A 50 -17.84 29.70 7.39
C LYS A 50 -17.54 28.21 7.59
N GLN A 51 -18.02 27.36 6.68
CA GLN A 51 -17.76 25.90 6.70
C GLN A 51 -16.29 25.57 6.42
N LEU A 52 -15.63 26.32 5.52
CA LEU A 52 -14.20 26.12 5.25
C LEU A 52 -13.34 26.49 6.45
N ARG A 53 -13.65 27.58 7.13
CA ARG A 53 -12.94 28.00 8.36
C ARG A 53 -13.15 27.00 9.49
N SER A 54 -14.39 26.59 9.76
CA SER A 54 -14.65 25.56 10.78
C SER A 54 -13.94 24.26 10.47
N ASN A 55 -13.96 23.79 9.21
CA ASN A 55 -13.28 22.56 8.82
C ASN A 55 -11.74 22.68 8.91
N HIS A 56 -11.18 23.85 8.62
CA HIS A 56 -9.74 24.11 8.76
C HIS A 56 -9.33 24.09 10.24
N ASP A 57 -10.09 24.75 11.09
CA ASP A 57 -9.82 24.83 12.53
C ASP A 57 -9.96 23.45 13.20
N HIS A 58 -11.00 22.68 12.86
CA HIS A 58 -11.20 21.32 13.37
C HIS A 58 -10.11 20.36 12.89
N ASN A 59 -9.65 20.50 11.64
CA ASN A 59 -8.55 19.68 11.13
C ASN A 59 -7.22 20.05 11.81
N SER A 60 -6.98 21.32 12.10
CA SER A 60 -5.75 21.76 12.78
C SER A 60 -5.61 21.13 14.17
N GLU A 61 -6.71 21.06 14.93
CA GLU A 61 -6.71 20.47 16.27
C GLU A 61 -6.56 18.94 16.22
N ARG A 62 -7.21 18.28 15.25
CA ARG A 62 -7.03 16.83 15.02
C ARG A 62 -5.60 16.49 14.62
N ILE A 63 -4.98 17.32 13.77
CA ILE A 63 -3.58 17.16 13.36
C ILE A 63 -2.66 17.32 14.56
N LYS A 64 -2.83 18.35 15.39
CA LYS A 64 -2.03 18.52 16.63
C LYS A 64 -2.11 17.31 17.55
N ARG A 65 -3.33 16.78 17.77
CA ARG A 65 -3.51 15.56 18.57
C ARG A 65 -2.83 14.34 17.94
N ALA A 66 -2.91 14.21 16.62
CA ALA A 66 -2.21 13.15 15.89
C ALA A 66 -0.68 13.29 15.99
N GLU A 67 -0.13 14.49 15.83
CA GLU A 67 1.30 14.77 16.00
C GLU A 67 1.80 14.36 17.39
N ALA A 68 1.06 14.71 18.44
CA ALA A 68 1.40 14.32 19.80
C ALA A 68 1.35 12.79 20.00
N ALA A 69 0.37 12.11 19.39
CA ALA A 69 0.28 10.65 19.43
C ALA A 69 1.45 9.97 18.69
N VAL A 70 1.82 10.51 17.52
CA VAL A 70 2.95 10.02 16.71
C VAL A 70 4.26 10.18 17.47
N GLN A 71 4.52 11.33 18.08
CA GLN A 71 5.73 11.54 18.87
C GLN A 71 5.83 10.57 20.05
N ARG A 72 4.72 10.35 20.77
CA ARG A 72 4.67 9.34 21.84
C ARG A 72 4.96 7.94 21.29
N PHE A 73 4.33 7.55 20.19
CA PHE A 73 4.55 6.25 19.55
C PHE A 73 6.01 6.06 19.13
N MET A 74 6.62 7.06 18.50
CA MET A 74 8.03 7.00 18.11
C MET A 74 8.95 6.86 19.32
N THR A 75 8.68 7.62 20.38
CA THR A 75 9.48 7.57 21.62
C THR A 75 9.42 6.20 22.28
N VAL A 76 8.21 5.64 22.45
CA VAL A 76 8.00 4.34 23.11
C VAL A 76 8.62 3.19 22.32
N ASN A 77 8.62 3.27 20.99
CA ASN A 77 9.10 2.19 20.13
C ASN A 77 10.54 2.41 19.59
N GLY A 78 11.20 3.50 19.97
CA GLY A 78 12.54 3.83 19.47
C GLY A 78 12.61 4.00 17.95
N ILE A 79 11.56 4.58 17.33
CA ILE A 79 11.51 4.77 15.88
C ILE A 79 12.31 6.04 15.51
N PRO A 80 13.39 5.92 14.72
CA PRO A 80 14.26 7.06 14.42
C PRO A 80 13.60 8.12 13.53
N GLY A 81 12.75 7.70 12.60
CA GLY A 81 11.99 8.60 11.75
C GLY A 81 10.74 7.97 11.16
N LEU A 82 9.78 8.83 10.85
CA LEU A 82 8.46 8.43 10.39
C LEU A 82 7.87 9.51 9.49
N SER A 83 7.28 9.10 8.37
CA SER A 83 6.56 9.99 7.44
C SER A 83 5.09 9.59 7.36
N ILE A 84 4.20 10.58 7.40
CA ILE A 84 2.74 10.41 7.34
C ILE A 84 2.18 11.24 6.19
N GLY A 85 1.23 10.65 5.48
CA GLY A 85 0.32 11.34 4.56
C GLY A 85 -1.13 10.92 4.84
N VAL A 86 -2.04 11.89 4.82
CA VAL A 86 -3.50 11.68 4.94
C VAL A 86 -4.19 12.37 3.78
N THR A 87 -4.99 11.59 3.04
CA THR A 87 -5.76 12.06 1.89
C THR A 87 -7.24 11.82 2.14
N VAL A 88 -8.07 12.83 1.90
CA VAL A 88 -9.53 12.78 2.02
C VAL A 88 -10.12 13.36 0.74
N ASN A 89 -11.05 12.64 0.12
CA ASN A 89 -11.67 13.05 -1.16
C ASN A 89 -10.62 13.44 -2.21
N GLN A 90 -9.58 12.59 -2.36
CA GLN A 90 -8.46 12.78 -3.29
C GLN A 90 -7.59 14.02 -3.02
N LYS A 91 -7.81 14.74 -1.92
CA LYS A 91 -6.99 15.88 -1.50
C LYS A 91 -6.15 15.51 -0.29
N THR A 92 -4.84 15.73 -0.37
CA THR A 92 -3.95 15.60 0.79
C THR A 92 -4.29 16.69 1.81
N VAL A 93 -4.68 16.29 3.01
CA VAL A 93 -5.07 17.19 4.10
C VAL A 93 -3.99 17.32 5.18
N TRP A 94 -3.05 16.37 5.22
CA TRP A 94 -1.90 16.41 6.11
C TRP A 94 -0.76 15.57 5.52
N GLN A 95 0.45 16.10 5.53
CA GLN A 95 1.65 15.38 5.13
C GLN A 95 2.85 15.91 5.92
N ARG A 96 3.56 15.04 6.63
CA ARG A 96 4.62 15.45 7.55
C ARG A 96 5.62 14.32 7.81
N GLY A 97 6.88 14.69 8.03
CA GLY A 97 7.91 13.80 8.57
C GLY A 97 8.31 14.18 10.00
N PHE A 98 8.82 13.19 10.72
CA PHE A 98 9.25 13.27 12.11
C PHE A 98 10.60 12.57 12.25
N GLY A 99 11.50 13.12 13.06
CA GLY A 99 12.82 12.53 13.30
C GLY A 99 13.72 12.55 12.07
N VAL A 100 14.52 11.50 11.90
CA VAL A 100 15.55 11.39 10.86
C VAL A 100 15.26 10.25 9.90
N ALA A 101 15.47 10.47 8.61
CA ALA A 101 15.39 9.45 7.56
C ALA A 101 16.60 8.51 7.60
N ASP A 102 17.73 8.99 8.10
CA ASP A 102 19.00 8.29 8.14
C ASP A 102 19.68 8.60 9.49
N VAL A 103 20.01 7.55 10.23
CA VAL A 103 20.57 7.65 11.59
C VAL A 103 22.07 7.96 11.59
N GLU A 104 22.78 7.63 10.51
CA GLU A 104 24.23 7.83 10.40
C GLU A 104 24.55 9.27 10.01
N THR A 105 23.78 9.81 9.05
CA THR A 105 23.95 11.18 8.55
C THR A 105 23.11 12.20 9.30
N GLY A 106 22.09 11.75 10.05
CA GLY A 106 21.12 12.63 10.70
C GLY A 106 20.18 13.34 9.73
N ALA A 107 20.08 12.89 8.47
CA ALA A 107 19.25 13.53 7.46
C ALA A 107 17.78 13.58 7.93
N PRO A 108 17.10 14.75 7.86
CA PRO A 108 15.76 14.89 8.40
C PRO A 108 14.73 14.07 7.60
N CYS A 109 13.78 13.46 8.31
CA CYS A 109 12.62 12.85 7.69
C CYS A 109 11.55 13.91 7.37
N HIS A 110 11.00 13.88 6.16
CA HIS A 110 9.94 14.79 5.72
C HIS A 110 8.81 14.01 5.02
N GLY A 111 7.72 14.71 4.70
CA GLY A 111 6.52 14.11 4.11
C GLY A 111 6.71 13.41 2.75
N HIS A 112 7.86 13.60 2.11
CA HIS A 112 8.21 12.99 0.82
C HIS A 112 9.42 12.04 0.92
N THR A 113 9.89 11.73 2.12
CA THR A 113 10.99 10.77 2.30
C THR A 113 10.59 9.41 1.75
N VAL A 114 11.39 8.89 0.82
CA VAL A 114 11.21 7.55 0.23
C VAL A 114 11.68 6.51 1.24
N THR A 115 10.86 5.47 1.45
CA THR A 115 11.17 4.37 2.37
C THR A 115 10.88 3.02 1.74
N ARG A 116 11.48 1.96 2.29
CA ARG A 116 11.18 0.58 1.91
C ARG A 116 9.80 0.18 2.47
N ILE A 117 8.83 -0.02 1.59
CA ILE A 117 7.44 -0.32 1.98
C ILE A 117 7.14 -1.83 2.22
N ALA A 118 8.10 -2.71 1.95
CA ALA A 118 8.00 -4.16 2.19
C ALA A 118 6.67 -4.77 1.68
N SER A 119 5.91 -5.47 2.54
CA SER A 119 4.70 -6.18 2.14
C SER A 119 3.55 -5.29 1.64
N ILE A 120 3.62 -3.96 1.85
CA ILE A 120 2.64 -3.02 1.27
C ILE A 120 2.66 -3.11 -0.27
N SER A 121 3.79 -3.48 -0.88
CA SER A 121 3.88 -3.72 -2.32
C SER A 121 2.86 -4.74 -2.84
N LYS A 122 2.42 -5.70 -2.02
CA LYS A 122 1.43 -6.71 -2.44
C LYS A 122 0.09 -6.10 -2.81
N SER A 123 -0.38 -5.09 -2.09
CA SER A 123 -1.65 -4.41 -2.40
C SER A 123 -1.59 -3.72 -3.76
N ILE A 124 -0.43 -3.14 -4.11
CA ILE A 124 -0.20 -2.56 -5.44
C ILE A 124 -0.22 -3.67 -6.50
N THR A 125 0.48 -4.79 -6.27
CA THR A 125 0.44 -5.95 -7.15
C THR A 125 -0.97 -6.51 -7.33
N SER A 126 -1.79 -6.57 -6.28
CA SER A 126 -3.18 -7.01 -6.35
C SER A 126 -4.04 -6.06 -7.18
N ALA A 127 -3.83 -4.74 -7.07
CA ALA A 127 -4.54 -3.77 -7.91
C ALA A 127 -4.16 -3.91 -9.40
N ILE A 128 -2.89 -4.16 -9.69
CA ILE A 128 -2.42 -4.46 -11.06
C ILE A 128 -3.04 -5.78 -11.55
N ALA A 129 -3.07 -6.82 -10.73
CA ALA A 129 -3.71 -8.09 -11.08
C ALA A 129 -5.20 -7.92 -11.39
N ALA A 130 -5.93 -7.11 -10.61
CA ALA A 130 -7.32 -6.79 -10.89
C ALA A 130 -7.50 -6.09 -12.26
N LYS A 131 -6.61 -5.16 -12.61
CA LYS A 131 -6.63 -4.55 -13.95
C LYS A 131 -6.32 -5.53 -15.08
N LEU A 132 -5.37 -6.44 -14.87
CA LEU A 132 -5.08 -7.48 -15.85
C LEU A 132 -6.28 -8.42 -16.04
N MET A 133 -7.00 -8.75 -14.96
CA MET A 133 -8.25 -9.50 -15.04
C MET A 133 -9.34 -8.77 -15.83
N GLU A 134 -9.56 -7.48 -15.57
CA GLU A 134 -10.52 -6.67 -16.33
C GLU A 134 -10.23 -6.69 -17.84
N THR A 135 -8.94 -6.70 -18.22
CA THR A 135 -8.51 -6.76 -19.63
C THR A 135 -8.42 -8.17 -20.22
N GLY A 136 -8.75 -9.21 -19.45
CA GLY A 136 -8.65 -10.61 -19.89
C GLY A 136 -7.22 -11.16 -20.03
N GLN A 137 -6.21 -10.42 -19.57
CA GLN A 137 -4.80 -10.84 -19.61
C GLN A 137 -4.41 -11.74 -18.43
N LEU A 138 -5.21 -11.77 -17.37
CA LEU A 138 -5.00 -12.63 -16.21
C LEU A 138 -6.32 -13.30 -15.82
N ASP A 139 -6.31 -14.62 -15.72
CA ASP A 139 -7.43 -15.41 -15.22
C ASP A 139 -7.07 -15.98 -13.84
N LEU A 140 -8.00 -15.82 -12.89
CA LEU A 140 -7.81 -16.28 -11.52
C LEU A 140 -7.90 -17.79 -11.37
N ASP A 141 -8.68 -18.45 -12.22
CA ASP A 141 -8.98 -19.88 -12.09
C ASP A 141 -8.09 -20.76 -12.98
N LYS A 142 -7.23 -20.12 -13.78
CA LYS A 142 -6.18 -20.80 -14.54
C LYS A 142 -4.95 -21.13 -13.71
N SER A 143 -4.22 -22.13 -14.18
CA SER A 143 -2.91 -22.51 -13.68
C SER A 143 -1.91 -21.36 -13.80
N ILE A 144 -1.09 -21.15 -12.77
CA ILE A 144 0.00 -20.17 -12.84
C ILE A 144 1.06 -20.54 -13.89
N TYR A 145 1.17 -21.83 -14.26
CA TYR A 145 2.17 -22.29 -15.23
C TYR A 145 1.83 -21.89 -16.67
N GLU A 146 0.61 -21.41 -16.95
CA GLU A 146 0.31 -20.76 -18.23
C GLU A 146 1.04 -19.42 -18.39
N TYR A 147 1.25 -18.70 -17.28
CA TYR A 147 1.94 -17.41 -17.26
C TYR A 147 3.43 -17.54 -16.92
N LEU A 148 3.76 -18.56 -16.12
CA LEU A 148 5.10 -18.82 -15.59
C LEU A 148 5.51 -20.29 -15.86
N PRO A 149 5.78 -20.67 -17.13
CA PRO A 149 6.02 -22.06 -17.50
C PRO A 149 7.25 -22.68 -16.80
N ASP A 150 8.25 -21.86 -16.48
CA ASP A 150 9.49 -22.29 -15.84
C ASP A 150 9.41 -22.29 -14.30
N TYR A 151 8.26 -21.92 -13.72
CA TYR A 151 8.13 -21.92 -12.27
C TYR A 151 8.16 -23.35 -11.71
N PRO A 152 8.96 -23.64 -10.66
CA PRO A 152 9.08 -25.00 -10.14
C PRO A 152 7.74 -25.56 -9.64
N LYS A 153 7.39 -26.75 -10.13
CA LYS A 153 6.18 -27.45 -9.69
C LYS A 153 6.31 -27.94 -8.25
N LYS A 154 5.27 -27.69 -7.46
CA LYS A 154 5.13 -28.31 -6.13
C LYS A 154 4.79 -29.78 -6.27
N LYS A 155 5.35 -30.61 -5.39
CA LYS A 155 5.04 -32.03 -5.29
C LYS A 155 4.38 -32.35 -3.95
N VAL A 156 3.33 -33.14 -3.97
CA VAL A 156 2.70 -33.78 -2.80
C VAL A 156 2.68 -35.28 -3.08
N GLU A 157 3.25 -36.09 -2.19
CA GLU A 157 3.38 -37.54 -2.38
C GLU A 157 4.04 -37.92 -3.73
N ASN A 158 5.06 -37.15 -4.14
CA ASN A 158 5.76 -37.25 -5.43
C ASN A 158 4.93 -36.92 -6.69
N VAL A 159 3.68 -36.47 -6.54
CA VAL A 159 2.81 -36.02 -7.63
C VAL A 159 2.85 -34.51 -7.77
N ASP A 160 2.97 -34.01 -9.00
CA ASP A 160 2.91 -32.57 -9.29
C ASP A 160 1.52 -32.00 -8.96
N VAL A 161 1.50 -30.89 -8.24
CA VAL A 161 0.28 -30.19 -7.85
C VAL A 161 0.19 -28.87 -8.62
N ASP A 162 -0.97 -28.67 -9.22
CA ASP A 162 -1.28 -27.42 -9.90
C ASP A 162 -1.68 -26.32 -8.91
N ILE A 163 -1.40 -25.07 -9.27
CA ILE A 163 -1.68 -23.90 -8.45
C ILE A 163 -2.40 -22.89 -9.34
N THR A 164 -3.55 -22.40 -8.90
CA THR A 164 -4.24 -21.33 -9.63
C THR A 164 -3.74 -19.95 -9.23
N THR A 165 -3.91 -18.98 -10.13
CA THR A 165 -3.61 -17.56 -9.84
C THR A 165 -4.35 -17.08 -8.59
N ARG A 166 -5.62 -17.50 -8.41
CA ARG A 166 -6.43 -17.20 -7.22
C ARG A 166 -5.75 -17.67 -5.95
N GLN A 167 -5.30 -18.93 -5.92
CA GLN A 167 -4.62 -19.51 -4.77
C GLN A 167 -3.30 -18.79 -4.46
N LEU A 168 -2.57 -18.34 -5.50
CA LEU A 168 -1.35 -17.58 -5.31
C LEU A 168 -1.62 -16.21 -4.68
N LEU A 169 -2.59 -15.46 -5.22
CA LEU A 169 -2.96 -14.12 -4.73
C LEU A 169 -3.61 -14.14 -3.34
N SER A 170 -4.26 -15.25 -2.96
CA SER A 170 -4.92 -15.41 -1.65
C SER A 170 -4.06 -16.11 -0.59
N HIS A 171 -2.76 -16.33 -0.85
CA HIS A 171 -1.86 -17.04 0.06
C HIS A 171 -2.25 -18.51 0.36
N MET A 172 -2.95 -19.17 -0.57
CA MET A 172 -3.38 -20.57 -0.47
C MET A 172 -2.54 -21.53 -1.31
N SER A 173 -1.61 -21.03 -2.13
CA SER A 173 -0.72 -21.84 -3.00
C SER A 173 0.33 -22.66 -2.24
N GLY A 174 0.48 -22.43 -0.95
CA GLY A 174 1.50 -23.07 -0.11
C GLY A 174 2.94 -22.67 -0.46
N VAL A 175 3.16 -21.66 -1.30
CA VAL A 175 4.50 -21.14 -1.62
C VAL A 175 5.16 -20.62 -0.35
N ARG A 176 6.34 -21.16 -0.02
CA ARG A 176 7.02 -20.86 1.24
C ARG A 176 7.73 -19.49 1.16
N HIS A 177 7.79 -18.81 2.30
CA HIS A 177 8.67 -17.65 2.47
C HIS A 177 10.15 -18.09 2.44
N TYR A 178 11.08 -17.12 2.33
CA TYR A 178 12.52 -17.36 2.15
C TYR A 178 13.03 -18.60 2.89
N PRO A 179 13.88 -19.44 2.27
CA PRO A 179 14.48 -20.55 2.97
C PRO A 179 15.14 -20.00 4.24
N LYS A 180 14.84 -20.64 5.37
CA LYS A 180 15.57 -20.34 6.60
C LYS A 180 17.04 -20.58 6.27
N GLN A 181 17.88 -19.54 6.32
CA GLN A 181 19.31 -19.76 6.28
C GLN A 181 19.63 -20.71 7.42
N SER A 182 20.11 -21.92 7.10
CA SER A 182 20.77 -22.76 8.10
C SER A 182 21.94 -21.93 8.60
N SER A 183 21.90 -21.53 9.87
CA SER A 183 22.96 -20.77 10.51
C SER A 183 24.32 -21.39 10.22
N PHE A 184 25.29 -20.55 9.83
CA PHE A 184 26.71 -20.87 9.71
C PHE A 184 27.28 -21.49 10.98
#